data_AF-A0A1F8N755-F1
#
_entry.id   AF-A0A1F8N755-F1
#
_cell.length_a   1.000
_cell.length_b   1.000
_cell.length_c   1.000
_cell.angle_alpha   90.00
_cell.angle_beta   90.00
_cell.angle_gamma   90.00
#
_symmetry.space_group_name_H-M   'P 1'
#
loop_
_entity.id
_entity.type
_entity.pdbx_description
1 polymer ?
#
loop_
_entity_poly.entity_id
_entity_poly.type
_entity_poly.pdbx_seq_one_letter_code
_entity_poly.pdbx_strand_id
1 'polypeptide(L)' 'MANSRRIEPMLTTSDVARLLNVHINTVRRWSNQGTLKTYRIGARGDRRFRRE' A
#
# COMPACT_ATOMS: atom_id res chain seq x y z
N MET A 1 -16.38 -2.83 -26.47
CA MET A 1 -15.56 -3.51 -25.45
C MET A 1 -15.33 -2.50 -24.33
N ALA A 2 -16.08 -2.60 -23.23
CA ALA A 2 -15.99 -1.62 -22.14
C ALA A 2 -14.63 -1.73 -21.48
N ASN A 3 -13.82 -0.66 -21.57
CA ASN A 3 -12.56 -0.54 -20.87
C ASN A 3 -12.89 -0.36 -19.37
N SER A 4 -13.12 -1.47 -18.68
CA SER A 4 -13.21 -1.52 -17.24
C SER A 4 -11.85 -1.07 -16.70
N ARG A 5 -11.68 0.24 -16.47
CA ARG A 5 -10.63 0.76 -15.58
C ARG A 5 -10.83 0.02 -14.26
N ARG A 6 -10.08 -1.07 -14.09
CA ARG A 6 -10.08 -1.85 -12.85
C ARG A 6 -9.58 -0.87 -11.81
N ILE A 7 -10.49 -0.36 -10.98
CA ILE A 7 -10.13 0.38 -9.79
C ILE A 7 -9.47 -0.66 -8.91
N GLU A 8 -8.14 -0.77 -9.00
CA GLU A 8 -7.40 -1.68 -8.14
C GLU A 8 -7.51 -1.16 -6.70
N PRO A 9 -8.05 -1.96 -5.78
CA PRO A 9 -8.18 -1.52 -4.41
C PRO A 9 -6.79 -1.24 -3.84
N MET A 10 -6.60 -0.03 -3.31
CA MET A 10 -5.34 0.34 -2.67
C MET A 10 -5.17 -0.46 -1.38
N LEU A 11 -4.06 -1.19 -1.30
CA LEU A 11 -3.70 -2.03 -0.17
C LEU A 11 -3.36 -1.15 1.04
N THR A 12 -3.81 -1.56 2.21
CA THR A 12 -3.38 -0.97 3.47
C THR A 12 -2.00 -1.51 3.87
N THR A 13 -1.38 -0.90 4.87
CA THR A 13 -0.10 -1.43 5.43
C THR A 13 -0.27 -2.87 5.94
N SER A 14 -1.44 -3.20 6.49
CA SER A 14 -1.77 -4.55 6.99
C SER A 14 -1.95 -5.55 5.84
N ASP A 15 -2.51 -5.12 4.72
CA ASP A 15 -2.68 -6.00 3.55
C ASP A 15 -1.34 -6.34 2.92
N VAL A 16 -0.44 -5.36 2.80
CA VAL A 16 0.93 -5.59 2.32
C VAL A 16 1.70 -6.50 3.26
N ALA A 17 1.54 -6.32 4.58
CA ALA A 17 2.17 -7.17 5.58
C ALA A 17 1.73 -8.64 5.43
N ARG A 18 0.42 -8.88 5.23
CA ARG A 18 -0.13 -10.22 4.96
C ARG A 18 0.35 -10.81 3.64
N LEU A 19 0.36 -10.00 2.57
CA LEU A 19 0.76 -10.45 1.23
C LEU A 19 2.23 -10.88 1.18
N LEU A 20 3.12 -10.12 1.82
CA LEU A 20 4.56 -10.38 1.85
C LEU A 20 4.95 -11.29 3.03
N ASN A 21 4.00 -11.71 3.85
CA ASN A 21 4.21 -12.49 5.07
C ASN A 21 5.28 -11.90 6.00
N VAL A 22 5.26 -10.57 6.17
CA VAL A 22 6.17 -9.81 7.04
C VAL A 22 5.42 -9.06 8.13
N HIS A 23 6.12 -8.68 9.18
CA HIS A 23 5.53 -7.85 10.23
C HIS A 23 5.17 -6.45 9.72
N ILE A 24 4.07 -5.87 10.20
CA ILE A 24 3.59 -4.54 9.79
C ILE A 24 4.63 -3.42 9.99
N ASN A 25 5.47 -3.54 11.03
CA ASN A 25 6.56 -2.59 11.28
C ASN A 25 7.63 -2.65 10.20
N THR A 26 7.88 -3.81 9.59
CA THR A 26 8.81 -3.95 8.46
C THR A 26 8.29 -3.18 7.25
N VAL A 27 6.99 -3.30 6.95
CA VAL A 27 6.34 -2.51 5.88
C VAL A 27 6.42 -1.01 6.17
N ARG A 28 6.23 -0.59 7.43
CA ARG A 28 6.40 0.82 7.84
C ARG A 28 7.83 1.31 7.67
N ARG A 29 8.84 0.49 7.99
CA ARG A 29 10.25 0.80 7.77
C ARG A 29 10.56 0.98 6.29
N TRP A 30 10.13 0.04 5.45
CA TRP A 30 10.27 0.14 3.99
C TRP A 30 9.56 1.35 3.41
N SER A 31 8.40 1.70 3.95
CA SER A 31 7.68 2.92 3.59
C SER A 31 8.47 4.19 3.96
N ASN A 32 9.13 4.22 5.11
CA ASN A 32 9.96 5.35 5.53
C ASN A 32 11.28 5.43 4.76
N GLN A 33 11.83 4.29 4.35
CA GLN A 33 13.05 4.18 3.54
C GLN A 33 12.81 4.48 2.05
N GLY A 34 11.55 4.58 1.61
CA GLY A 34 11.19 4.77 0.20
C GLY A 34 11.30 3.50 -0.66
N THR A 35 11.60 2.35 -0.06
CA THR A 35 11.68 1.05 -0.74
C THR A 35 10.32 0.62 -1.30
N LEU A 36 9.25 0.89 -0.56
CA LEU A 36 7.87 0.62 -0.99
C LEU A 36 7.19 1.93 -1.33
N LYS A 37 6.67 2.08 -2.55
CA LYS A 37 5.92 3.28 -2.95
C LYS A 37 4.65 3.40 -2.12
N THR A 38 4.59 4.48 -1.34
CA THR A 38 3.53 4.75 -0.36
C THR A 38 2.82 6.02 -0.78
N TYR A 39 1.49 5.98 -0.80
CA TYR A 39 0.65 7.15 -0.94
C TYR A 39 0.06 7.50 0.43
N ARG A 40 0.16 8.76 0.83
CA ARG A 40 -0.51 9.26 2.04
C ARG A 40 -1.87 9.83 1.64
N ILE A 41 -2.94 9.33 2.25
CA ILE A 41 -4.30 9.76 1.94
C ILE A 41 -4.95 10.37 3.18
N GLY A 42 -5.60 11.52 2.99
CA GLY A 42 -6.37 12.23 4.01
C GLY A 42 -5.51 13.00 5.04
N ALA A 43 -6.19 13.73 5.92
CA ALA A 43 -5.56 14.57 6.96
C ALA A 43 -4.71 13.76 7.96
N ARG A 44 -5.05 12.48 8.17
CA ARG A 44 -4.31 11.56 9.06
C ARG A 44 -3.03 11.01 8.41
N GLY A 45 -2.89 11.13 7.09
CA GLY A 45 -1.72 10.63 6.36
C GLY A 45 -1.64 9.11 6.32
N ASP A 46 -2.79 8.42 6.22
CA ASP A 46 -2.83 6.97 6.18
C ASP A 46 -2.07 6.44 4.95
N ARG A 47 -1.23 5.42 5.17
CA ARG A 47 -0.39 4.84 4.13
C ARG A 47 -1.17 3.82 3.31
N ARG A 48 -1.24 4.07 2.01
CA ARG A 48 -1.86 3.21 1.00
C ARG A 48 -0.84 2.81 -0.05
N PHE A 49 -0.94 1.56 -0.50
CA PHE A 49 0.00 0.94 -1.44
C PHE A 49 -0.77 0.50 -2.68
N ARG A 50 -0.14 0.56 -3.84
CA ARG A 50 -0.66 -0.06 -5.07
C ARG A 50 -0.06 -1.45 -5.24
N ARG A 51 -0.82 -2.34 -5.87
CA ARG A 51 -0.41 -3.71 -6.20
C ARG A 51 0.18 -3.80 -7.61
N GLU A 52 0.97 -2.79 -7.99
CA GLU A 52 1.68 -2.77 -9.28
C GLU A 52 2.69 -3.92 -9.37
#